data_AF-A0A1I5BCF9-F1
#
_entry.id   AF-A0A1I5BCF9-F1
#
_cell.length_a   1.000
_cell.length_b   1.000
_cell.length_c   1.000
_cell.angle_alpha   90.00
_cell.angle_beta   90.00
_cell.angle_gamma   90.00
#
_symmetry.space_group_name_H-M   'P 1'
#
loop_
_entity.id
_entity.type
_entity.pdbx_description
1 polymer ?
#
loop_
_entity_poly.entity_id
_entity_poly.type
_entity_poly.pdbx_seq_one_letter_code
_entity_poly.pdbx_strand_id
1 'polypeptide(L)'
;MVAEAVQQALMRHGVLLDAEALVSASAIAGSIAAALPFLQQAQRLAIGSFKGDSTALASEFFRTMADKIARGDSAAADSASENPVPAVGPGQPAFQHIAEQASELQSMVIEDWAGEVAGSTYLEENFRIPRSTLHRWQRRGEVVALRKGGRKHVFPLAQFVDGRPAQGISEVLSAIANPRLAWFWLTRPAPELDGRIPIEMLREDRIEDVVRVARTFS
;
A
#
# COMPACT_ATOMS: atom_id res chain seq x y z
N MET A 1 -18.27 12.98 -24.52
CA MET A 1 -19.53 12.60 -23.83
C MET A 1 -19.63 13.09 -22.39
N VAL A 2 -18.91 12.55 -21.38
CA VAL A 2 -19.12 12.99 -19.98
C VAL A 2 -18.62 14.42 -19.73
N ALA A 3 -17.43 14.78 -20.25
CA ALA A 3 -16.88 16.13 -20.11
C ALA A 3 -17.78 17.20 -20.75
N GLU A 4 -18.29 16.97 -21.96
CA GLU A 4 -19.22 17.89 -22.65
C GLU A 4 -20.54 18.06 -21.90
N ALA A 5 -21.06 16.97 -21.30
CA ALA A 5 -22.29 17.04 -20.50
C ALA A 5 -22.10 17.86 -19.22
N VAL A 6 -20.94 17.74 -18.56
CA VAL A 6 -20.57 18.55 -17.40
C VAL A 6 -20.40 20.02 -17.79
N GLN A 7 -19.77 20.30 -18.94
CA GLN A 7 -19.60 21.66 -19.45
C GLN A 7 -20.94 22.36 -19.71
N GLN A 8 -21.88 21.67 -20.36
CA GLN A 8 -23.23 22.20 -20.60
C GLN A 8 -24.01 22.42 -19.30
N ALA A 9 -23.83 21.56 -18.29
CA ALA A 9 -24.47 21.74 -16.99
C ALA A 9 -23.92 22.97 -16.23
N LEU A 10 -22.60 23.17 -16.25
CA LEU A 10 -21.95 24.33 -15.62
C LEU A 10 -22.35 25.66 -16.27
N MET A 11 -22.46 25.70 -17.61
CA MET A 11 -22.96 26.87 -18.34
C MET A 11 -24.41 27.21 -17.98
N ARG A 12 -25.27 26.20 -17.78
CA ARG A 12 -26.67 26.39 -17.38
C ARG A 12 -26.83 26.88 -15.94
N HIS A 13 -25.88 26.55 -15.06
CA HIS A 13 -25.89 26.98 -13.66
C HIS A 13 -25.25 28.34 -13.40
N GLY A 14 -24.85 29.08 -14.45
CA GLY A 14 -24.46 30.49 -14.34
C GLY A 14 -23.13 30.73 -13.61
N VAL A 15 -22.27 29.72 -13.55
CA VAL A 15 -20.94 29.87 -12.92
C VAL A 15 -20.07 30.72 -13.85
N LEU A 16 -19.74 31.95 -13.43
CA LEU A 16 -18.82 32.87 -14.13
C LEU A 16 -17.39 32.33 -14.02
N LEU A 17 -17.09 31.28 -14.78
CA LEU A 17 -15.74 30.78 -15.00
C LEU A 17 -15.26 31.24 -16.37
N ASP A 18 -13.97 31.54 -16.49
CA ASP A 18 -13.33 31.75 -17.79
C ASP A 18 -13.49 30.49 -18.67
N ALA A 19 -13.54 30.67 -19.99
CA ALA A 19 -13.78 29.60 -20.95
C ALA A 19 -12.74 28.46 -20.79
N GLU A 20 -11.49 28.81 -20.49
CA GLU A 20 -10.41 27.85 -20.25
C GLU A 20 -10.57 27.09 -18.93
N ALA A 21 -11.03 27.76 -17.87
CA ALA A 21 -11.32 27.15 -16.57
C ALA A 21 -12.50 26.17 -16.67
N LEU A 22 -13.50 26.51 -17.49
CA LEU A 22 -14.65 25.66 -17.75
C LEU A 22 -14.26 24.38 -18.51
N VAL A 23 -13.41 24.50 -19.54
CA VAL A 23 -12.88 23.35 -20.29
C VAL A 23 -12.05 22.44 -19.38
N SER A 24 -11.19 23.03 -18.54
CA SER A 24 -10.35 22.30 -17.60
C SER A 24 -11.17 21.55 -16.55
N ALA A 25 -12.15 22.21 -15.92
CA ALA A 25 -13.04 21.57 -14.94
C ALA A 25 -13.83 20.41 -15.55
N SER A 26 -14.30 20.58 -16.78
CA SER A 26 -15.05 19.57 -17.52
C SER A 26 -14.18 18.35 -17.89
N ALA A 27 -12.94 18.58 -18.29
CA ALA A 27 -11.98 17.52 -18.57
C ALA A 27 -11.60 16.70 -17.32
N ILE A 28 -11.39 17.38 -16.19
CA ILE A 28 -11.11 16.73 -14.91
C ILE A 28 -12.31 15.88 -14.46
N ALA A 29 -13.53 16.45 -14.49
CA ALA A 29 -14.73 15.71 -14.13
C ALA A 29 -14.96 14.49 -15.04
N GLY A 30 -14.73 14.64 -16.34
CA GLY A 30 -14.79 13.53 -17.30
C GLY A 30 -13.76 12.43 -17.02
N SER A 31 -12.54 12.81 -16.66
CA SER A 31 -11.45 11.87 -16.35
C SER A 31 -11.71 11.11 -15.05
N ILE A 32 -12.20 11.80 -14.02
CA ILE A 32 -12.61 11.17 -12.75
C ILE A 32 -13.75 10.18 -13.01
N ALA A 33 -14.77 10.56 -13.78
CA ALA A 33 -15.88 9.69 -14.12
C ALA A 33 -15.43 8.43 -14.90
N ALA A 34 -14.47 8.59 -15.82
CA ALA A 34 -13.90 7.48 -16.58
C ALA A 34 -13.04 6.53 -15.72
N ALA A 35 -12.50 7.00 -14.60
CA ALA A 35 -11.69 6.19 -13.68
C ALA A 35 -12.56 5.35 -12.71
N LEU A 36 -13.80 5.76 -12.45
CA LEU A 36 -14.70 5.06 -11.51
C LEU A 36 -14.88 3.55 -11.79
N PRO A 37 -15.02 3.08 -13.06
CA PRO A 37 -15.13 1.66 -13.38
C PRO A 37 -13.85 0.84 -13.15
N PHE A 38 -12.72 1.47 -12.85
CA PHE A 38 -11.45 0.79 -12.58
C PHE A 38 -11.13 0.70 -11.08
N LEU A 39 -11.91 1.37 -10.23
CA LEU A 39 -11.77 1.28 -8.78
C LEU A 39 -12.22 -0.09 -8.25
N GLN A 40 -11.57 -0.58 -7.20
CA GLN A 40 -11.97 -1.83 -6.54
C GLN A 40 -13.36 -1.68 -5.88
N GLN A 41 -14.11 -2.77 -5.73
CA GLN A 41 -15.49 -2.73 -5.25
C GLN A 41 -15.62 -2.10 -3.84
N ALA A 42 -14.65 -2.38 -2.95
CA ALA A 42 -14.58 -1.76 -1.63
C ALA A 42 -14.45 -0.22 -1.71
N GLN A 43 -13.64 0.29 -2.64
CA GLN A 43 -13.43 1.73 -2.84
C GLN A 43 -14.69 2.41 -3.41
N ARG A 44 -15.40 1.75 -4.34
CA ARG A 44 -16.67 2.28 -4.88
C ARG A 44 -17.76 2.38 -3.80
N LEU A 45 -17.84 1.37 -2.93
CA LEU A 45 -18.78 1.38 -1.80
C LEU A 45 -18.42 2.44 -0.76
N ALA A 46 -17.13 2.68 -0.51
CA ALA A 46 -16.69 3.76 0.38
C ALA A 46 -17.09 5.15 -0.16
N ILE A 47 -16.95 5.39 -1.47
CA ILE A 47 -17.39 6.65 -2.11
C ILE A 47 -18.92 6.80 -2.01
N GLY A 48 -19.68 5.74 -2.30
CA GLY A 48 -21.14 5.78 -2.22
C GLY A 48 -21.70 5.86 -0.79
N SER A 49 -20.95 5.39 0.20
CA SER A 49 -21.30 5.43 1.63
C SER A 49 -20.81 6.71 2.34
N PHE A 50 -20.12 7.61 1.63
CA PHE A 50 -19.64 8.85 2.23
C PHE A 50 -20.83 9.76 2.58
N LYS A 51 -21.04 9.99 3.88
CA LYS A 51 -22.08 10.87 4.43
C LYS A 51 -21.58 12.27 4.80
N GLY A 52 -20.30 12.56 4.56
CA GLY A 52 -19.70 13.86 4.85
C GLY A 52 -20.02 14.90 3.77
N ASP A 53 -19.54 16.13 3.99
CA ASP A 53 -19.67 17.20 2.99
C ASP A 53 -18.73 16.92 1.80
N SER A 54 -19.31 16.41 0.71
CA SER A 54 -18.61 16.12 -0.54
C SER A 54 -18.01 17.37 -1.16
N THR A 55 -18.57 18.55 -0.89
CA THR A 55 -18.09 19.83 -1.40
C THR A 55 -16.80 20.25 -0.69
N ALA A 56 -16.74 20.07 0.62
CA ALA A 56 -15.54 20.33 1.41
C ALA A 56 -14.39 19.39 1.01
N LEU A 57 -14.68 18.10 0.87
CA LEU A 57 -13.70 17.09 0.45
C LEU A 57 -13.19 17.34 -0.97
N ALA A 58 -14.07 17.71 -1.90
CA ALA A 58 -13.67 18.10 -3.25
C ALA A 58 -12.78 19.35 -3.22
N SER A 59 -13.11 20.35 -2.40
CA SER A 59 -12.34 21.58 -2.28
C SER A 59 -10.94 21.35 -1.71
N GLU A 60 -10.83 20.50 -0.69
CA GLU A 60 -9.54 20.11 -0.09
C GLU A 60 -8.67 19.34 -1.09
N PHE A 61 -9.27 18.39 -1.82
CA PHE A 61 -8.60 17.67 -2.90
C PHE A 61 -8.09 18.62 -3.99
N PHE A 62 -8.95 19.52 -4.48
CA PHE A 62 -8.58 20.50 -5.50
C PHE A 62 -7.46 21.42 -5.03
N ARG A 63 -7.51 21.91 -3.79
CA ARG A 63 -6.48 22.78 -3.22
C ARG A 63 -5.14 22.07 -3.13
N THR A 64 -5.14 20.83 -2.65
CA THR A 64 -3.94 20.00 -2.54
C THR A 64 -3.32 19.74 -3.92
N MET A 65 -4.14 19.43 -4.92
CA MET A 65 -3.67 19.19 -6.29
C MET A 65 -3.18 20.48 -6.96
N ALA A 66 -3.87 21.60 -6.76
CA ALA A 66 -3.46 22.90 -7.29
C ALA A 66 -2.12 23.35 -6.68
N ASP A 67 -1.94 23.18 -5.36
CA ASP A 67 -0.67 23.45 -4.68
C ASP A 67 0.45 22.55 -5.21
N LYS A 68 0.16 21.28 -5.53
CA LYS A 68 1.13 20.35 -6.13
C LYS A 68 1.54 20.74 -7.54
N ILE A 69 0.58 21.14 -8.38
CA ILE A 69 0.83 21.62 -9.75
C ILE A 69 1.61 22.94 -9.72
N ALA A 70 1.24 23.88 -8.84
CA ALA A 70 1.91 25.17 -8.70
C ALA A 70 3.37 25.03 -8.22
N ARG A 71 3.67 23.98 -7.45
CA ARG A 71 5.05 23.63 -7.05
C ARG A 71 5.87 23.00 -8.17
N GLY A 72 5.31 22.85 -9.37
CA GLY A 72 6.02 22.35 -10.55
C GLY A 72 6.23 20.84 -10.55
N ASP A 73 5.49 20.08 -9.73
CA ASP A 73 5.58 18.62 -9.63
C ASP A 73 4.83 17.91 -10.78
N SER A 74 4.87 18.53 -11.98
CA SER A 74 4.28 18.02 -13.21
C SER A 74 5.29 17.10 -13.89
N ALA A 75 5.31 15.83 -13.48
CA ALA A 75 5.80 14.78 -14.35
C ALA A 75 4.80 14.62 -15.50
N ALA A 76 5.10 15.26 -16.63
CA ALA A 76 4.38 15.14 -17.88
C ALA A 76 4.31 13.66 -18.30
N ALA A 77 3.09 13.22 -18.60
CA ALA A 77 2.84 11.97 -19.26
C ALA A 77 3.40 12.02 -20.68
N ASP A 78 4.42 11.21 -20.96
CA ASP A 78 4.52 10.49 -22.23
C ASP A 78 5.48 9.31 -22.10
N SER A 79 5.04 8.16 -22.63
CA SER A 79 5.76 6.88 -22.82
C SER A 79 5.77 5.87 -21.66
N ALA A 80 4.89 4.88 -21.82
CA ALA A 80 5.06 3.46 -21.50
C ALA A 80 5.87 3.05 -20.24
N SER A 81 5.13 2.54 -19.25
CA SER A 81 5.61 1.53 -18.31
C SER A 81 6.71 1.94 -17.34
N GLU A 82 6.40 2.80 -16.37
CA GLU A 82 7.13 2.88 -15.09
C GLU A 82 6.21 3.42 -13.99
N ASN A 83 6.00 2.62 -12.93
CA ASN A 83 5.19 2.98 -11.76
C ASN A 83 5.90 4.10 -10.96
N PRO A 84 5.27 5.26 -10.67
CA PRO A 84 5.92 6.26 -9.84
C PRO A 84 5.74 5.91 -8.36
N VAL A 85 6.86 5.58 -7.73
CA VAL A 85 7.08 5.57 -6.28
C VAL A 85 6.85 7.00 -5.74
N PRO A 86 6.13 7.21 -4.63
CA PRO A 86 6.02 8.54 -4.04
C PRO A 86 7.37 8.93 -3.43
N ALA A 87 7.96 10.01 -3.95
CA ALA A 87 9.14 10.64 -3.39
C ALA A 87 8.83 11.17 -1.97
N VAL A 88 9.40 10.51 -0.97
CA VAL A 88 9.49 11.01 0.40
C VAL A 88 10.49 12.16 0.40
N GLY A 89 10.00 13.38 0.66
CA GLY A 89 10.86 14.54 0.91
C GLY A 89 11.77 14.30 2.12
N PRO A 90 13.00 14.85 2.12
CA PRO A 90 13.97 14.57 3.16
C PRO A 90 13.60 15.32 4.44
N GLY A 91 13.44 14.60 5.55
CA GLY A 91 13.59 15.21 6.88
C GLY A 91 12.51 14.99 7.93
N GLN A 92 11.65 13.97 7.84
CA GLN A 92 10.90 13.50 9.00
C GLN A 92 11.24 12.04 9.31
N PRO A 93 11.63 11.71 10.55
CA PRO A 93 12.20 10.41 10.88
C PRO A 93 11.14 9.34 10.59
N ALA A 94 11.48 8.38 9.71
CA ALA A 94 10.63 7.25 9.33
C ALA A 94 9.93 6.58 10.53
N PHE A 95 10.54 6.67 11.71
CA PHE A 95 10.06 6.21 13.02
C PHE A 95 8.67 6.73 13.45
N GLN A 96 8.27 7.97 13.15
CA GLN A 96 6.93 8.46 13.50
C GLN A 96 5.84 7.86 12.61
N HIS A 97 6.11 7.80 11.31
CA HIS A 97 5.21 7.18 10.34
C HIS A 97 5.08 5.67 10.57
N ILE A 98 6.16 5.01 11.01
CA ILE A 98 6.21 3.59 11.35
C ILE A 98 5.22 3.21 12.47
N ALA A 99 5.14 4.01 13.54
CA ALA A 99 4.27 3.73 14.67
C ALA A 99 2.78 3.97 14.33
N GLU A 100 2.49 5.02 13.56
CA GLU A 100 1.15 5.32 13.04
C GLU A 100 0.69 4.23 12.06
N GLN A 101 1.54 3.85 11.10
CA GLN A 101 1.29 2.74 10.17
C GLN A 101 1.05 1.41 10.89
N ALA A 102 1.81 1.12 11.95
CA ALA A 102 1.57 -0.07 12.75
C ALA A 102 0.16 -0.09 13.38
N SER A 103 -0.35 1.06 13.81
CA SER A 103 -1.69 1.21 14.40
C SER A 103 -2.78 1.08 13.33
N GLU A 104 -2.59 1.68 12.16
CA GLU A 104 -3.49 1.52 11.01
C GLU A 104 -3.57 0.06 10.57
N LEU A 105 -2.42 -0.60 10.42
CA LEU A 105 -2.33 -2.02 10.08
C LEU A 105 -2.97 -2.91 11.14
N GLN A 106 -3.09 -2.49 12.40
CA GLN A 106 -3.83 -3.23 13.43
C GLN A 106 -5.34 -3.30 13.15
N SER A 107 -5.90 -2.24 12.58
CA SER A 107 -7.33 -2.08 12.33
C SER A 107 -7.78 -2.67 10.98
N MET A 108 -6.86 -2.86 10.03
CA MET A 108 -7.13 -3.44 8.72
C MET A 108 -7.23 -4.98 8.74
N VAL A 109 -8.05 -5.53 7.84
CA VAL A 109 -8.15 -6.98 7.60
C VAL A 109 -6.80 -7.47 7.08
N ILE A 110 -6.30 -8.58 7.63
CA ILE A 110 -4.92 -9.05 7.37
C ILE A 110 -4.75 -9.46 5.92
N GLU A 111 -5.76 -10.11 5.35
CA GLU A 111 -5.79 -10.57 3.97
C GLU A 111 -5.61 -9.43 2.95
N ASP A 112 -6.05 -8.21 3.28
CA ASP A 112 -6.02 -7.06 2.36
C ASP A 112 -4.60 -6.50 2.13
N TRP A 113 -3.67 -6.74 3.06
CA TRP A 113 -2.32 -6.18 2.99
C TRP A 113 -1.21 -7.23 3.15
N ALA A 114 -1.48 -8.34 3.85
CA ALA A 114 -0.52 -9.41 4.06
C ALA A 114 -0.49 -10.42 2.90
N GLY A 115 -1.43 -10.32 1.96
CA GLY A 115 -1.59 -11.27 0.86
C GLY A 115 -2.18 -12.59 1.34
N GLU A 116 -1.81 -13.68 0.68
CA GLU A 116 -2.30 -15.02 1.02
C GLU A 116 -1.75 -15.46 2.38
N VAL A 117 -2.65 -15.69 3.33
CA VAL A 117 -2.32 -16.11 4.70
C VAL A 117 -2.96 -17.44 5.03
N ALA A 118 -2.21 -18.29 5.73
CA ALA A 118 -2.68 -19.60 6.12
C ALA A 118 -2.54 -19.85 7.63
N GLY A 119 -3.43 -20.69 8.16
CA GLY A 119 -3.29 -21.23 9.50
C GLY A 119 -2.29 -22.38 9.56
N SER A 120 -1.90 -22.78 10.77
CA SER A 120 -0.99 -23.91 10.99
C SER A 120 -1.48 -25.23 10.36
N THR A 121 -2.79 -25.47 10.34
CA THR A 121 -3.37 -26.70 9.78
C THR A 121 -3.14 -26.79 8.27
N TYR A 122 -3.35 -25.69 7.55
CA TYR A 122 -3.12 -25.62 6.12
C TYR A 122 -1.63 -25.78 5.76
N LEU A 123 -0.73 -25.17 6.54
CA LEU A 123 0.72 -25.33 6.34
C LEU A 123 1.20 -26.77 6.57
N GLU A 124 0.57 -27.50 7.49
CA GLU A 124 0.87 -28.90 7.74
C GLU A 124 0.41 -29.81 6.60
N GLU A 125 -0.79 -29.57 6.08
CA GLU A 125 -1.40 -30.37 5.00
C GLU A 125 -0.76 -30.08 3.64
N ASN A 126 -0.61 -28.80 3.27
CA ASN A 126 -0.18 -28.37 1.93
C ASN A 126 1.33 -28.19 1.80
N PHE A 127 1.99 -27.62 2.81
CA PHE A 127 3.43 -27.32 2.77
C PHE A 127 4.28 -28.37 3.50
N ARG A 128 3.63 -29.40 4.08
CA ARG A 128 4.29 -30.46 4.87
C ARG A 128 5.13 -29.90 6.03
N ILE A 129 4.72 -28.77 6.61
CA ILE A 129 5.39 -28.14 7.75
C ILE A 129 4.72 -28.59 9.05
N PRO A 130 5.36 -29.42 9.89
CA PRO A 130 4.76 -29.83 11.16
C PRO A 130 4.50 -28.63 12.07
N ARG A 131 3.36 -28.62 12.76
CA ARG A 131 2.99 -27.54 13.69
C ARG A 131 4.04 -27.28 14.77
N SER A 132 4.73 -28.31 15.25
CA SER A 132 5.82 -28.20 16.22
C SER A 132 7.02 -27.43 15.66
N THR A 133 7.38 -27.67 14.40
CA THR A 133 8.43 -26.95 13.67
C THR A 133 8.04 -25.49 13.45
N LEU A 134 6.82 -25.24 12.98
CA LEU A 134 6.30 -23.88 12.77
C LEU A 134 6.32 -23.06 14.08
N HIS A 135 5.88 -23.67 15.19
CA HIS A 135 5.89 -23.01 16.50
C HIS A 135 7.32 -22.77 17.02
N ARG A 136 8.28 -23.65 16.70
CA ARG A 136 9.70 -23.44 17.01
C ARG A 136 10.25 -22.25 16.23
N TRP A 137 9.98 -22.17 14.94
CA TRP A 137 10.40 -21.06 14.08
C TRP A 137 9.80 -19.73 14.52
N GLN A 138 8.51 -19.71 14.82
CA GLN A 138 7.84 -18.53 15.39
C GLN A 138 8.53 -18.04 16.67
N ARG A 139 8.86 -18.93 17.62
CA ARG A 139 9.51 -18.55 18.88
C ARG A 139 10.92 -18.00 18.71
N ARG A 140 11.59 -18.36 17.61
CA ARG A 140 12.93 -17.87 17.27
C ARG A 140 12.89 -16.62 16.38
N GLY A 141 11.71 -16.16 16.00
CA GLY A 141 11.56 -15.07 15.04
C GLY A 141 12.01 -15.45 13.64
N GLU A 142 12.09 -16.74 13.29
CA GLU A 142 12.47 -17.18 11.93
C GLU A 142 11.29 -17.09 10.93
N VAL A 143 10.08 -16.88 11.45
CA VAL A 143 8.83 -16.84 10.69
C VAL A 143 7.99 -15.66 11.18
N VAL A 144 7.39 -14.94 10.23
CA VAL A 144 6.43 -13.89 10.50
C VAL A 144 5.06 -14.50 10.81
N ALA A 145 4.60 -14.28 12.05
CA ALA A 145 3.29 -14.71 12.52
C ALA A 145 2.41 -13.50 12.81
N LEU A 146 1.31 -13.36 12.06
CA LEU A 146 0.36 -12.27 12.21
C LEU A 146 -0.82 -12.71 13.07
N ARG A 147 -1.24 -11.88 14.02
CA ARG A 147 -2.37 -12.20 14.89
C ARG A 147 -3.69 -11.87 14.20
N LYS A 148 -4.48 -12.90 13.85
CA LYS A 148 -5.86 -12.78 13.36
C LYS A 148 -6.82 -12.85 14.55
N GLY A 149 -7.30 -11.68 14.99
CA GLY A 149 -8.08 -11.53 16.22
C GLY A 149 -7.26 -11.77 17.49
N GLY A 150 -7.91 -12.12 18.60
CA GLY A 150 -7.26 -12.17 19.92
C GLY A 150 -6.35 -13.38 20.20
N ARG A 151 -6.52 -14.51 19.49
CA ARG A 151 -5.85 -15.78 19.85
C ARG A 151 -5.24 -16.59 18.71
N LYS A 152 -5.65 -16.35 17.46
CA LYS A 152 -5.17 -17.15 16.31
C LYS A 152 -4.02 -16.44 15.62
N HIS A 153 -2.97 -17.19 15.30
CA HIS A 153 -1.91 -16.72 14.42
C HIS A 153 -2.16 -17.25 13.02
N VAL A 154 -1.94 -16.39 12.04
CA VAL A 154 -1.88 -16.72 10.61
C VAL A 154 -0.50 -16.39 10.10
N PHE A 155 -0.08 -17.14 9.08
CA PHE A 155 1.25 -17.10 8.53
C PHE A 155 1.12 -16.76 7.04
N PRO A 156 1.67 -15.63 6.60
CA PRO A 156 1.72 -15.31 5.18
C PRO A 156 2.47 -16.39 4.39
N LEU A 157 1.95 -16.81 3.25
CA LEU A 157 2.51 -17.91 2.47
C LEU A 157 3.76 -17.52 1.69
N ALA A 158 3.86 -16.27 1.26
CA ALA A 158 4.99 -15.77 0.46
C ALA A 158 6.34 -15.88 1.20
N GLN A 159 6.34 -16.09 2.52
CA GLN A 159 7.54 -16.28 3.32
C GLN A 159 8.14 -17.69 3.22
N PHE A 160 7.39 -18.66 2.69
CA PHE A 160 7.86 -20.04 2.61
C PHE A 160 8.36 -20.37 1.21
N VAL A 161 9.57 -20.94 1.15
CA VAL A 161 10.18 -21.52 -0.05
C VAL A 161 10.39 -23.00 0.22
N ASP A 162 9.76 -23.86 -0.57
CA ASP A 162 9.86 -25.32 -0.46
C ASP A 162 9.64 -25.87 0.97
N GLY A 163 8.69 -25.27 1.70
CA GLY A 163 8.35 -25.68 3.07
C GLY A 163 9.30 -25.15 4.15
N ARG A 164 10.19 -24.21 3.83
CA ARG A 164 11.10 -23.54 4.79
C ARG A 164 10.88 -22.03 4.75
N PRO A 165 11.07 -21.31 5.87
CA PRO A 165 11.05 -19.85 5.84
C PRO A 165 12.20 -19.33 4.96
N ALA A 166 11.95 -18.24 4.25
CA ALA A 166 12.98 -17.52 3.53
C ALA A 166 14.07 -17.08 4.51
N GLN A 167 15.33 -17.26 4.09
CA GLN A 167 16.48 -16.87 4.90
C GLN A 167 16.50 -15.33 5.05
N GLY A 168 17.02 -14.81 6.16
CA GLY A 168 17.04 -13.37 6.41
C GLY A 168 15.82 -12.82 7.17
N ILE A 169 14.71 -13.57 7.26
CA ILE A 169 13.51 -13.11 7.99
C ILE A 169 13.80 -12.84 9.47
N SER A 170 14.67 -13.65 10.10
CA SER A 170 15.00 -13.50 11.51
C SER A 170 15.73 -12.18 11.79
N GLU A 171 16.62 -11.80 10.89
CA GLU A 171 17.38 -10.57 10.94
C GLU A 171 16.48 -9.36 10.70
N VAL A 172 15.53 -9.45 9.76
CA VAL A 172 14.52 -8.39 9.52
C VAL A 172 13.61 -8.21 10.73
N LEU A 173 13.12 -9.30 11.32
CA LEU A 173 12.29 -9.24 12.54
C LEU A 173 13.06 -8.76 13.78
N SER A 174 14.38 -8.95 13.80
CA SER A 174 15.25 -8.41 14.85
C SER A 174 15.44 -6.90 14.70
N ALA A 175 15.49 -6.39 13.47
CA ALA A 175 15.58 -4.95 13.20
C ALA A 175 14.22 -4.24 13.33
N ILE A 176 13.13 -4.88 12.88
CA ILE A 176 11.77 -4.35 12.93
C ILE A 176 10.96 -5.16 13.94
N ALA A 177 10.92 -4.69 15.19
CA ALA A 177 10.30 -5.42 16.30
C ALA A 177 8.79 -5.71 16.11
N ASN A 178 8.09 -4.97 15.25
CA ASN A 178 6.67 -5.18 14.97
C ASN A 178 6.46 -6.14 13.77
N PRO A 179 5.92 -7.35 13.98
CA PRO A 179 5.75 -8.33 12.90
C PRO A 179 4.82 -7.87 11.77
N ARG A 180 3.82 -7.03 12.05
CA ARG A 180 2.91 -6.51 11.00
C ARG A 180 3.65 -5.55 10.08
N LEU A 181 4.43 -4.64 10.68
CA LEU A 181 5.22 -3.67 9.93
C LEU A 181 6.35 -4.35 9.15
N ALA A 182 7.05 -5.30 9.76
CA ALA A 182 8.09 -6.08 9.11
C ALA A 182 7.51 -6.79 7.87
N TRP A 183 6.35 -7.44 8.00
CA TRP A 183 5.69 -8.07 6.86
C TRP A 183 5.25 -7.06 5.80
N PHE A 184 4.67 -5.93 6.22
CA PHE A 184 4.21 -4.90 5.30
C PHE A 184 5.34 -4.32 4.45
N TRP A 185 6.52 -4.12 5.04
CA TRP A 185 7.71 -3.72 4.30
C TRP A 185 8.20 -4.83 3.36
N LEU A 186 8.24 -6.08 3.84
CA LEU A 186 8.69 -7.23 3.04
C LEU A 186 7.86 -7.47 1.77
N THR A 187 6.56 -7.18 1.79
CA THR A 187 5.66 -7.43 0.65
C THR A 187 5.50 -6.27 -0.33
N ARG A 188 6.16 -5.13 -0.08
CA ARG A 188 6.03 -3.94 -0.92
C ARG A 188 7.34 -3.55 -1.59
N PRO A 189 7.28 -2.89 -2.76
CA PRO A 189 8.44 -2.23 -3.36
C PRO A 189 9.10 -1.29 -2.37
N ALA A 190 10.39 -1.53 -2.08
CA ALA A 190 11.19 -0.66 -1.22
C ALA A 190 12.03 0.28 -2.10
N PRO A 191 11.89 1.62 -1.99
CA PRO A 191 12.72 2.54 -2.76
C PRO A 191 14.22 2.38 -2.49
N GLU A 192 14.58 1.93 -1.28
CA GLU A 192 15.96 1.67 -0.86
C GLU A 192 16.57 0.43 -1.54
N LEU A 193 15.74 -0.42 -2.16
CA LEU A 193 16.14 -1.61 -2.91
C LEU A 193 15.82 -1.46 -4.41
N ASP A 194 15.90 -0.23 -4.94
CA ASP A 194 15.59 0.08 -6.34
C ASP A 194 14.16 -0.28 -6.76
N GLY A 195 13.20 -0.16 -5.84
CA GLY A 195 11.80 -0.53 -6.07
C GLY A 195 11.54 -2.04 -6.11
N ARG A 196 12.51 -2.87 -5.72
CA ARG A 196 12.30 -4.32 -5.59
C ARG A 196 11.52 -4.67 -4.33
N ILE A 197 10.87 -5.82 -4.37
CA ILE A 197 10.12 -6.36 -3.24
C ILE A 197 11.09 -7.17 -2.37
N PRO A 198 11.29 -6.81 -1.08
CA PRO A 198 12.27 -7.48 -0.23
C PRO A 198 12.03 -8.99 -0.07
N ILE A 199 10.77 -9.45 0.02
CA ILE A 199 10.48 -10.89 0.15
C ILE A 199 10.92 -11.69 -1.08
N GLU A 200 10.81 -11.11 -2.27
CA GLU A 200 11.29 -11.75 -3.51
C GLU A 200 12.81 -11.80 -3.51
N MET A 201 13.47 -10.72 -3.07
CA MET A 201 14.93 -10.70 -2.92
C MET A 201 15.44 -11.75 -1.92
N LEU A 202 14.74 -11.98 -0.80
CA LEU A 202 15.07 -13.05 0.13
C LEU A 202 14.90 -14.45 -0.49
N ARG A 203 13.97 -14.61 -1.42
CA ARG A 203 13.78 -15.87 -2.17
C ARG A 203 14.85 -16.08 -3.25
N GLU A 204 15.46 -15.00 -3.73
CA GLU A 204 16.58 -15.00 -4.68
C GLU A 204 17.96 -15.08 -3.99
N ASP A 205 18.01 -15.44 -2.70
CA ASP A 205 19.22 -15.48 -1.87
C ASP A 205 19.96 -14.13 -1.71
N ARG A 206 19.31 -13.00 -2.05
CA ARG A 206 19.86 -11.64 -1.88
C ARG A 206 19.65 -11.10 -0.46
N ILE A 207 20.05 -11.89 0.53
CA ILE A 207 19.77 -11.65 1.95
C ILE A 207 20.49 -10.39 2.47
N GLU A 208 21.75 -10.21 2.08
CA GLU A 208 22.60 -9.14 2.62
C GLU A 208 22.07 -7.74 2.30
N ASP A 209 21.55 -7.55 1.08
CA ASP A 209 20.96 -6.29 0.64
C ASP A 209 19.72 -5.93 1.47
N VAL A 210 18.82 -6.91 1.66
CA VAL A 210 17.59 -6.75 2.43
C VAL A 210 17.89 -6.48 3.90
N VAL A 211 18.80 -7.24 4.52
CA VAL A 211 19.16 -7.08 5.93
C VAL A 211 19.88 -5.75 6.18
N ARG A 212 20.71 -5.30 5.25
CA ARG A 212 21.39 -3.99 5.33
C ARG A 212 20.38 -2.86 5.41
N VAL A 213 19.35 -2.88 4.56
CA VAL A 213 18.28 -1.88 4.60
C VAL A 213 17.41 -2.04 5.84
N ALA A 214 17.02 -3.26 6.22
CA ALA A 214 16.19 -3.48 7.41
C ALA A 214 16.84 -2.91 8.69
N ARG A 215 18.16 -2.94 8.81
CA ARG A 215 18.89 -2.37 9.96
C ARG A 215 18.77 -0.85 10.10
N THR A 216 18.38 -0.11 9.06
CA THR A 216 18.15 1.34 9.18
C THR A 216 16.85 1.66 9.93
N PHE A 217 16.02 0.66 10.20
CA PHE A 217 14.76 0.78 10.96
C PHE A 217 14.94 0.52 12.48
N SER A 218 16.13 0.10 12.91
CA SER A 218 16.48 -0.12 14.32
C SER A 218 17.01 1.16 14.97
#